data_AF-A0A7C3GIP8-F1
#
_entry.id   AF-A0A7C3GIP8-F1
#
_cell.length_a   1.000
_cell.length_b   1.000
_cell.length_c   1.000
_cell.angle_alpha   90.00
_cell.angle_beta   90.00
_cell.angle_gamma   90.00
#
_symmetry.space_group_name_H-M   'P 1'
#
loop_
_entity.id
_entity.type
_entity.pdbx_description
1 polymer ?
#
loop_
_entity_poly.entity_id
_entity_poly.type
_entity_poly.pdbx_seq_one_letter_code
_entity_poly.pdbx_strand_id
1 'polypeptide(L)'
;VRDTSPITLEYALKNVDEVLSVDDEEIASAILYLLEKQKLVVEGAGAVGVAALLHHKLDSLKGKNVAVVLSGGNMDVTLLSVIIEKGLLKSHRKMKLTVTLVDKPGSLMRFTQILQELNANIVHIAYDRTSISLDYGDANVTVHVETKGKEHQEEIRQALKQEGYIKD
;
A
#
# COMPACT_ATOMS: atom_id res chain seq x y z
N VAL A 1 1.99 -3.44 25.01
CA VAL A 1 2.35 -3.21 26.44
C VAL A 1 1.83 -1.84 26.81
N ARG A 2 1.06 -1.69 27.89
CA ARG A 2 0.51 -0.38 28.30
C ARG A 2 1.40 0.34 29.32
N ASP A 3 2.14 -0.40 30.14
CA ASP A 3 2.99 0.14 31.19
C ASP A 3 4.44 -0.31 31.02
N THR A 4 5.39 0.60 31.21
CA THR A 4 6.82 0.30 31.25
C THR A 4 7.27 -0.06 32.65
N SER A 5 8.22 -1.00 32.80
CA SER A 5 8.83 -1.28 34.11
C SER A 5 9.46 0.01 34.69
N PRO A 6 9.21 0.35 35.97
CA PRO A 6 9.80 1.52 36.60
C PRO A 6 11.33 1.55 36.49
N ILE A 7 11.97 0.38 36.63
CA ILE A 7 13.42 0.23 36.55
C ILE A 7 13.91 0.58 35.13
N THR A 8 13.28 0.02 34.10
CA THR A 8 13.70 0.29 32.70
C THR A 8 13.39 1.73 32.29
N LEU A 9 12.30 2.30 32.79
CA LEU A 9 11.94 3.69 32.54
C LEU A 9 12.97 4.64 33.17
N GLU A 10 13.40 4.36 34.40
CA GLU A 10 14.46 5.15 35.06
C GLU A 10 15.76 5.14 34.25
N TYR A 11 16.18 3.99 33.74
CA TYR A 11 17.35 3.93 32.85
C TYR A 11 17.13 4.69 31.54
N ALA A 12 15.96 4.58 30.92
CA ALA A 12 15.67 5.30 29.68
C ALA A 12 15.72 6.82 29.91
N LEU A 13 15.05 7.35 30.94
CA LEU A 13 15.03 8.77 31.25
C LEU A 13 16.43 9.34 31.57
N LYS A 14 17.37 8.51 32.04
CA LYS A 14 18.75 8.92 32.32
C LYS A 14 19.68 8.90 31.11
N ASN A 15 19.41 8.06 30.11
CA ASN A 15 20.37 7.75 29.03
C ASN A 15 19.86 8.06 27.62
N VAL A 16 18.56 8.27 27.42
CA VAL A 16 17.98 8.56 26.11
C VAL A 16 17.94 10.07 25.92
N ASP A 17 18.59 10.56 24.86
CA ASP A 17 18.61 11.99 24.51
C ASP A 17 17.24 12.48 24.00
N GLU A 18 16.54 11.66 23.20
CA GLU A 18 15.29 12.03 22.55
C GLU A 18 14.37 10.81 22.35
N VAL A 19 13.06 11.04 22.50
CA VAL A 19 12.01 10.07 22.18
C VAL A 19 11.12 10.65 21.09
N LEU A 20 10.94 9.87 20.02
CA LEU A 20 10.10 10.22 18.88
C LEU A 20 9.11 9.11 18.59
N SER A 21 8.01 9.46 17.95
CA SER A 21 6.96 8.52 17.55
C SER A 21 6.91 8.36 16.03
N VAL A 22 6.55 7.16 15.60
CA VAL A 22 6.18 6.83 14.23
C VAL A 22 4.79 6.22 14.22
N ASP A 23 4.04 6.44 13.15
CA ASP A 23 2.73 5.83 12.96
C ASP A 23 2.81 4.48 12.22
N ASP A 24 1.69 3.77 12.19
CA ASP A 24 1.59 2.44 11.57
C ASP A 24 1.88 2.47 10.06
N GLU A 25 1.59 3.58 9.36
CA GLU A 25 1.86 3.70 7.93
C GLU A 25 3.35 3.89 7.67
N GLU A 26 4.01 4.69 8.49
CA GLU A 26 5.46 4.89 8.46
C GLU A 26 6.18 3.57 8.76
N ILE A 27 5.74 2.83 9.78
CA ILE A 27 6.25 1.50 10.10
C ILE A 27 6.05 0.53 8.92
N ALA A 28 4.86 0.48 8.33
CA ALA A 28 4.58 -0.39 7.19
C ALA A 28 5.49 -0.08 5.99
N SER A 29 5.75 1.20 5.71
CA SER A 29 6.67 1.62 4.65
C SER A 29 8.11 1.20 4.91
N ALA A 30 8.55 1.23 6.18
CA ALA A 30 9.89 0.80 6.57
C ALA A 30 10.07 -0.72 6.47
N ILE A 31 9.06 -1.49 6.86
CA ILE A 31 9.04 -2.95 6.67
C ILE A 31 9.19 -3.29 5.19
N LEU A 32 8.40 -2.63 4.34
CA LEU A 32 8.48 -2.85 2.89
C LEU A 32 9.85 -2.45 2.33
N TYR A 33 10.41 -1.31 2.75
CA TYR A 33 11.75 -0.88 2.36
C TYR A 33 12.82 -1.90 2.76
N LEU A 34 12.79 -2.40 4.00
CA LEU A 34 13.71 -3.42 4.50
C LEU A 34 13.61 -4.72 3.70
N LEU A 35 12.39 -5.15 3.39
CA LEU A 35 12.16 -6.33 2.57
C LEU A 35 12.70 -6.13 1.13
N GLU A 36 12.40 -5.00 0.49
CA GLU A 36 12.74 -4.79 -0.91
C GLU A 36 14.22 -4.49 -1.12
N LYS A 37 14.82 -3.66 -0.26
CA LYS A 37 16.19 -3.16 -0.43
C LYS A 37 17.23 -3.97 0.34
N GLN A 38 16.88 -4.47 1.52
CA GLN A 38 17.81 -5.19 2.39
C GLN A 38 17.55 -6.71 2.41
N LYS A 39 16.41 -7.17 1.88
CA LYS A 39 15.99 -8.58 1.90
C LYS A 39 15.82 -9.13 3.33
N LEU A 40 15.46 -8.25 4.25
CA LEU A 40 15.23 -8.58 5.65
C LEU A 40 13.73 -8.56 5.96
N VAL A 41 13.25 -9.60 6.65
CA VAL A 41 11.92 -9.62 7.26
C VAL A 41 12.07 -9.12 8.70
N VAL A 42 11.47 -7.97 8.98
CA VAL A 42 11.59 -7.28 10.27
C VAL A 42 10.18 -6.98 10.78
N GLU A 43 9.94 -7.23 12.07
CA GLU A 43 8.64 -6.95 12.68
C GLU A 43 8.38 -5.44 12.86
N GLY A 44 7.14 -5.04 13.17
CA GLY A 44 6.78 -3.63 13.33
C GLY A 44 7.66 -2.87 14.32
N ALA A 45 7.81 -3.40 15.54
CA ALA A 45 8.67 -2.79 16.56
C ALA A 45 10.14 -2.71 16.14
N GLY A 46 10.65 -3.72 15.41
CA GLY A 46 12.02 -3.73 14.90
C GLY A 46 12.28 -2.74 13.76
N ALA A 47 11.23 -2.28 13.08
CA ALA A 47 11.35 -1.37 11.93
C ALA A 47 11.22 0.12 12.30
N VAL A 48 10.84 0.47 13.54
CA VAL A 48 10.51 1.86 13.94
C VAL A 48 11.67 2.84 13.73
N GLY A 49 12.91 2.43 13.98
CA GLY A 49 14.08 3.29 13.77
C GLY A 49 14.32 3.58 12.29
N VAL A 50 14.05 2.60 11.42
CA VAL A 50 14.13 2.78 9.96
C VAL A 50 12.99 3.67 9.47
N ALA A 51 11.78 3.50 10.02
CA ALA A 51 10.65 4.38 9.73
C ALA A 51 10.96 5.85 10.04
N ALA A 52 11.52 6.13 11.22
CA ALA A 52 11.90 7.48 11.59
C ALA A 52 12.89 8.12 10.60
N LEU A 53 13.87 7.35 10.11
CA LEU A 53 14.85 7.82 9.13
C LEU A 53 14.23 8.05 7.74
N LEU A 54 13.38 7.13 7.27
CA LEU A 54 12.73 7.25 5.95
C LEU A 54 11.76 8.42 5.87
N HIS A 55 11.14 8.78 6.99
CA HIS A 55 10.19 9.90 7.10
C HIS A 55 10.84 11.18 7.63
N HIS A 56 12.17 11.27 7.60
CA HIS A 56 12.93 12.48 7.93
C HIS A 56 12.62 13.06 9.32
N LYS A 57 12.33 12.20 10.31
CA LYS A 57 12.05 12.62 11.69
C LYS A 57 13.30 12.92 12.52
N LEU A 58 14.49 12.74 11.95
CA LEU A 58 15.79 12.84 12.61
C LEU A 58 16.75 13.72 11.77
N ASP A 59 16.33 14.94 11.45
CA ASP A 59 17.13 15.87 10.62
C ASP A 59 18.52 16.17 11.21
N SER A 60 18.66 16.14 12.53
CA SER A 60 19.92 16.33 13.26
C SER A 60 20.97 15.23 12.96
N LEU A 61 20.55 14.10 12.36
CA LEU A 61 21.42 13.00 11.98
C LEU A 61 21.83 13.02 10.51
N LYS A 62 21.36 13.98 9.71
CA LYS A 62 21.68 14.08 8.28
C LYS A 62 23.19 14.16 8.06
N GLY A 63 23.72 13.31 7.18
CA GLY A 63 25.15 13.23 6.86
C GLY A 63 26.02 12.54 7.90
N LYS A 64 25.44 12.02 9.00
CA LYS A 64 26.17 11.23 10.00
C LYS A 64 26.07 9.73 9.68
N ASN A 65 27.00 8.96 10.23
CA ASN A 65 26.89 7.50 10.25
C ASN A 65 25.90 7.10 11.36
N VAL A 66 24.83 6.41 10.98
CA VAL A 66 23.75 6.00 11.90
C VAL A 66 23.63 4.48 11.85
N ALA A 67 23.57 3.87 13.03
CA ALA A 67 23.22 2.46 13.19
C ALA A 67 21.81 2.33 13.79
N VAL A 68 20.98 1.48 13.20
CA VAL A 68 19.63 1.18 13.69
C VAL A 68 19.59 -0.27 14.14
N VAL A 69 19.07 -0.51 15.34
CA VAL A 69 18.86 -1.86 15.85
C VAL A 69 17.57 -2.43 15.28
N LEU A 70 17.67 -3.52 14.54
CA LEU A 70 16.52 -4.31 14.06
C LEU A 70 16.22 -5.38 15.10
N SER A 71 15.33 -5.08 16.05
CA SER A 71 15.18 -5.86 17.29
C SER A 71 14.44 -7.19 17.15
N GLY A 72 13.73 -7.44 16.05
CA GLY A 72 12.93 -8.65 15.88
C GLY A 72 12.46 -8.90 14.46
N GLY A 73 12.20 -10.16 14.14
CA GLY A 73 11.77 -10.63 12.82
C GLY A 73 10.60 -11.62 12.86
N ASN A 74 9.91 -11.74 14.00
CA ASN A 74 8.79 -12.65 14.16
C ASN A 74 7.51 -12.04 13.58
N MET A 75 7.45 -11.97 12.26
CA MET A 75 6.34 -11.34 11.54
C MET A 75 5.36 -12.39 11.02
N ASP A 76 4.08 -12.14 11.27
CA ASP A 76 3.00 -12.92 10.67
C ASP A 76 2.95 -12.70 9.14
N VAL A 77 2.92 -13.79 8.38
CA VAL A 77 2.94 -13.75 6.91
C VAL A 77 1.68 -13.13 6.32
N THR A 78 0.55 -13.20 7.01
CA THR A 78 -0.70 -12.56 6.59
C THR A 78 -0.59 -11.05 6.72
N LEU A 79 -0.04 -10.57 7.84
CA LEU A 79 0.25 -9.14 8.03
C LEU A 79 1.25 -8.64 6.98
N LEU A 80 2.32 -9.40 6.72
CA LEU A 80 3.30 -9.05 5.69
C LEU A 80 2.65 -8.92 4.31
N SER A 81 1.76 -9.84 3.94
CA SER A 81 1.01 -9.78 2.68
C SER A 81 0.17 -8.50 2.57
N VAL A 82 -0.52 -8.10 3.65
CA VAL A 82 -1.29 -6.85 3.70
C VAL A 82 -0.39 -5.62 3.54
N ILE A 83 0.78 -5.60 4.18
CA ILE A 83 1.75 -4.50 4.06
C ILE A 83 2.25 -4.39 2.62
N ILE A 84 2.60 -5.52 2.00
CA ILE A 84 3.04 -5.56 0.59
C ILE A 84 1.94 -5.00 -0.30
N GLU A 85 0.69 -5.49 -0.18
CA GLU A 85 -0.40 -5.05 -1.04
C GLU A 85 -0.69 -3.55 -0.89
N LYS A 86 -0.78 -3.04 0.34
CA LYS A 86 -0.94 -1.61 0.60
C LYS A 86 0.22 -0.79 0.03
N GLY A 87 1.45 -1.26 0.18
CA GLY A 87 2.63 -0.60 -0.33
C GLY A 87 2.68 -0.56 -1.86
N LEU A 88 2.28 -1.62 -2.54
CA LEU A 88 2.16 -1.67 -4.01
C LEU A 88 1.10 -0.69 -4.52
N LEU A 89 -0.02 -0.54 -3.80
CA LEU A 89 -1.04 0.47 -4.12
C LEU A 89 -0.51 1.90 -3.91
N LYS A 90 0.12 2.19 -2.76
CA LYS A 90 0.68 3.53 -2.46
C LYS A 90 1.81 3.95 -3.41
N SER A 91 2.60 2.99 -3.89
CA SER A 91 3.70 3.24 -4.84
C SER A 91 3.26 3.20 -6.31
N HIS A 92 1.96 3.19 -6.58
CA HIS A 92 1.37 3.16 -7.93
C HIS A 92 1.81 1.95 -8.80
N ARG A 93 2.21 0.85 -8.16
CA ARG A 93 2.57 -0.41 -8.82
C ARG A 93 1.36 -1.34 -8.99
N LYS A 94 0.34 -1.15 -8.16
CA LYS A 94 -0.99 -1.73 -8.33
C LYS A 94 -2.05 -0.64 -8.27
N MET A 95 -3.18 -0.90 -8.93
CA MET A 95 -4.39 -0.07 -8.86
C MET A 95 -5.59 -0.98 -8.63
N LYS A 96 -6.52 -0.50 -7.79
CA LYS A 96 -7.84 -1.09 -7.62
C LYS A 96 -8.88 -0.07 -8.05
N LEU A 97 -9.82 -0.50 -8.89
CA LEU A 97 -10.91 0.34 -9.36
C LEU A 97 -12.21 -0.47 -9.44
N THR A 98 -13.32 0.22 -9.22
CA THR A 98 -14.66 -0.31 -9.43
C THR A 98 -15.30 0.53 -10.53
N VAL A 99 -15.78 -0.14 -11.58
CA VAL A 99 -16.46 0.47 -12.72
C VAL A 99 -17.87 -0.07 -12.84
N THR A 100 -18.74 0.71 -13.46
CA THR A 100 -20.09 0.27 -13.81
C THR A 100 -20.16 -0.01 -15.31
N LEU A 101 -20.62 -1.20 -15.67
CA LEU A 101 -20.80 -1.67 -17.04
C LEU A 101 -22.28 -1.85 -17.32
N VAL A 102 -22.71 -1.48 -18.52
CA VAL A 102 -24.03 -1.90 -19.03
C VAL A 102 -24.01 -3.42 -19.20
N ASP A 103 -24.98 -4.11 -18.60
CA ASP A 103 -25.12 -5.56 -18.64
C ASP A 103 -25.69 -6.04 -19.97
N LYS A 104 -24.84 -6.01 -20.99
CA LYS A 104 -25.08 -6.57 -22.32
C LYS A 104 -23.90 -7.46 -22.76
N PRO A 105 -24.14 -8.45 -23.64
CA PRO A 105 -23.07 -9.25 -24.21
C PRO A 105 -21.96 -8.38 -24.81
N GLY A 106 -20.69 -8.71 -24.49
CA GLY A 106 -19.52 -7.99 -25.00
C GLY A 106 -19.05 -6.80 -24.15
N SER A 107 -19.81 -6.32 -23.17
CA SER A 107 -19.38 -5.18 -22.33
C SER A 107 -18.08 -5.47 -21.57
N LEU A 108 -17.97 -6.64 -20.95
CA LEU A 108 -16.74 -7.03 -20.25
C LEU A 108 -15.56 -7.18 -21.21
N MET A 109 -15.79 -7.67 -22.42
CA MET A 109 -14.77 -7.82 -23.45
C MET A 109 -14.21 -6.45 -23.87
N ARG A 110 -15.08 -5.45 -24.12
CA ARG A 110 -14.63 -4.08 -24.44
C ARG A 110 -13.81 -3.48 -23.30
N PHE A 111 -14.27 -3.65 -22.06
CA PHE A 111 -13.55 -3.19 -20.88
C PHE A 111 -12.15 -3.81 -20.74
N THR A 112 -12.03 -5.14 -20.84
CA THR A 112 -10.72 -5.80 -20.73
C THR A 112 -9.82 -5.49 -21.92
N GLN A 113 -10.38 -5.22 -23.10
CA GLN A 113 -9.63 -4.78 -24.27
C GLN A 113 -8.96 -3.42 -24.03
N ILE A 114 -9.66 -2.45 -23.44
CA ILE A 114 -9.06 -1.14 -23.10
C ILE A 114 -7.87 -1.31 -22.15
N LEU A 115 -8.02 -2.13 -21.11
CA LEU A 115 -6.92 -2.44 -20.18
C LEU A 115 -5.73 -3.10 -20.90
N GLN A 116 -6.01 -3.99 -21.86
CA GLN A 116 -4.99 -4.63 -22.69
C GLN A 116 -4.28 -3.64 -23.63
N GLU A 117 -5.02 -2.73 -24.28
CA GLU A 117 -4.47 -1.67 -25.14
C GLU A 117 -3.53 -0.73 -24.36
N LEU A 118 -3.83 -0.49 -23.08
CA LEU A 118 -2.99 0.30 -22.18
C LEU A 118 -1.85 -0.49 -21.53
N ASN A 119 -1.72 -1.80 -21.79
CA ASN A 119 -0.73 -2.67 -21.16
C ASN A 119 -0.88 -2.76 -19.62
N ALA A 120 -2.12 -2.76 -19.12
CA ALA A 120 -2.44 -3.02 -17.73
C ALA A 120 -2.70 -4.52 -17.51
N ASN A 121 -1.91 -5.16 -16.64
CA ASN A 121 -2.09 -6.58 -16.34
C ASN A 121 -3.20 -6.77 -15.30
N ILE A 122 -4.21 -7.59 -15.61
CA ILE A 122 -5.32 -7.87 -14.69
C ILE A 122 -4.91 -8.98 -13.73
N VAL A 123 -4.87 -8.65 -12.43
CA VAL A 123 -4.57 -9.60 -11.35
C VAL A 123 -5.82 -10.28 -10.84
N HIS A 124 -6.91 -9.51 -10.72
CA HIS A 124 -8.19 -10.00 -10.21
C HIS A 124 -9.32 -9.20 -10.82
N ILE A 125 -10.41 -9.87 -11.17
CA ILE A 125 -11.63 -9.25 -11.65
C ILE A 125 -12.82 -9.92 -10.98
N ALA A 126 -13.68 -9.12 -10.38
CA ALA A 126 -14.94 -9.56 -9.78
C ALA A 126 -16.08 -8.80 -10.42
N TYR A 127 -17.12 -9.53 -10.80
CA TYR A 127 -18.27 -9.03 -11.53
C TYR A 127 -19.54 -9.28 -10.71
N ASP A 128 -20.29 -8.23 -10.41
CA ASP A 128 -21.46 -8.26 -9.54
C ASP A 128 -22.67 -7.58 -10.21
N ARG A 129 -23.72 -8.37 -10.46
CA ARG A 129 -25.03 -7.94 -11.00
C ARG A 129 -26.10 -7.76 -9.92
N THR A 130 -25.79 -8.16 -8.69
CA THR A 130 -26.75 -8.26 -7.59
C THR A 130 -26.67 -7.06 -6.65
N SER A 131 -25.77 -6.12 -6.92
CA SER A 131 -25.60 -4.92 -6.12
C SER A 131 -26.87 -4.06 -6.15
N ILE A 132 -27.40 -3.75 -4.97
CA ILE A 132 -28.66 -2.99 -4.77
C ILE A 132 -28.54 -1.54 -5.27
N SER A 133 -27.31 -1.06 -5.50
CA SER A 133 -27.02 0.29 -6.00
C SER A 133 -26.96 0.40 -7.53
N LEU A 134 -27.28 -0.67 -8.27
CA LEU A 134 -27.25 -0.69 -9.73
C LEU A 134 -28.63 -0.41 -10.31
N ASP A 135 -28.66 0.36 -11.40
CA ASP A 135 -29.86 0.43 -12.24
C ASP A 135 -30.11 -0.96 -12.87
N TYR A 136 -31.38 -1.28 -13.14
CA TYR A 136 -31.74 -2.55 -13.78
C TYR A 136 -31.01 -2.67 -15.12
N GLY A 137 -30.13 -3.67 -15.23
CA GLY A 137 -29.34 -3.91 -16.44
C GLY A 137 -27.93 -3.33 -16.42
N ASP A 138 -27.40 -2.92 -15.26
CA ASP A 138 -25.99 -2.62 -15.06
C ASP A 138 -25.29 -3.68 -14.20
N ALA A 139 -23.95 -3.71 -14.23
CA ALA A 139 -23.10 -4.56 -13.42
C ALA A 139 -21.88 -3.80 -12.90
N ASN A 140 -21.53 -4.02 -11.63
CA ASN A 140 -20.29 -3.50 -11.07
C ASN A 140 -19.15 -4.48 -11.32
N VAL A 141 -18.02 -3.95 -11.81
CA VAL A 141 -16.78 -4.70 -11.93
C VAL A 141 -15.72 -4.07 -11.06
N THR A 142 -15.25 -4.85 -10.09
CA THR A 142 -14.05 -4.51 -9.32
C THR A 142 -12.86 -5.20 -9.96
N VAL A 143 -11.90 -4.42 -10.45
CA VAL A 143 -10.66 -4.94 -11.04
C VAL A 143 -9.45 -4.47 -10.26
N HIS A 144 -8.50 -5.38 -10.09
CA HIS A 144 -7.17 -5.09 -9.57
C HIS A 144 -6.19 -5.27 -10.74
N VAL A 145 -5.40 -4.25 -11.02
CA VAL A 145 -4.44 -4.24 -12.12
C VAL A 145 -3.04 -3.87 -11.62
N GLU A 146 -2.02 -4.41 -12.27
CA GLU A 146 -0.64 -3.94 -12.12
C GLU A 146 -0.38 -2.77 -13.06
N THR A 147 0.32 -1.78 -12.55
CA THR A 147 0.54 -0.48 -13.21
C THR A 147 2.00 -0.07 -13.14
N LYS A 148 2.40 0.85 -14.02
CA LYS A 148 3.81 1.22 -14.23
C LYS A 148 4.16 2.56 -13.56
N GLY A 149 3.38 2.94 -12.55
CA GLY A 149 3.48 4.24 -11.89
C GLY A 149 2.23 5.10 -12.08
N LYS A 150 2.31 6.32 -11.54
CA LYS A 150 1.17 7.23 -11.42
C LYS A 150 0.61 7.69 -12.77
N GLU A 151 1.48 7.94 -13.75
CA GLU A 151 1.07 8.37 -15.10
C GLU A 151 0.23 7.30 -15.81
N HIS A 152 0.70 6.05 -15.79
CA HIS A 152 -0.05 4.92 -16.35
C HIS A 152 -1.40 4.72 -15.64
N GLN A 153 -1.49 4.93 -14.32
CA GLN A 153 -2.78 4.91 -13.61
C GLN A 153 -3.75 5.99 -14.10
N GLU A 154 -3.23 7.19 -14.38
CA GLU A 154 -4.03 8.29 -14.89
C GLU A 154 -4.49 8.04 -16.33
N GLU A 155 -3.64 7.50 -17.20
CA GLU A 155 -4.02 7.05 -18.55
C GLU A 155 -5.20 6.06 -18.51
N ILE A 156 -5.12 5.06 -17.63
CA ILE A 156 -6.22 4.09 -17.43
C ILE A 156 -7.49 4.80 -16.97
N ARG A 157 -7.41 5.68 -15.97
CA ARG A 157 -8.59 6.43 -15.49
C ARG A 157 -9.22 7.27 -16.59
N GLN A 158 -8.43 7.99 -17.36
CA GLN A 158 -8.92 8.85 -18.44
C GLN A 158 -9.59 8.03 -19.55
N ALA A 159 -8.99 6.92 -19.98
CA ALA A 159 -9.60 6.04 -20.97
C ALA A 159 -10.94 5.46 -20.47
N LEU A 160 -10.99 5.00 -19.22
CA LEU A 160 -12.22 4.47 -18.62
C LEU A 160 -13.29 5.55 -18.45
N LYS A 161 -12.90 6.79 -18.14
CA LYS A 161 -13.82 7.94 -18.06
C LYS A 161 -14.39 8.31 -19.44
N GLN A 162 -13.57 8.31 -20.48
CA GLN A 162 -14.01 8.59 -21.86
C GLN A 162 -15.05 7.57 -22.36
N GLU A 163 -14.94 6.31 -21.92
CA GLU A 163 -15.88 5.23 -22.25
C GLU A 163 -17.09 5.18 -21.28
N GLY A 164 -17.18 6.09 -20.31
CA GLY A 164 -18.30 6.21 -19.38
C GLY A 164 -18.32 5.19 -18.24
N TYR A 165 -17.22 4.47 -18.00
CA TYR A 165 -17.13 3.45 -16.96
C TYR A 165 -16.90 4.01 -15.55
N ILE A 166 -16.39 5.24 -15.46
CA ILE A 166 -16.13 5.96 -14.21
C ILE A 166 -16.85 7.31 -14.30
N LYS A 167 -17.66 7.63 -13.28
CA LYS A 167 -18.28 8.95 -13.09
C LYS A 167 -17.38 9.81 -12.21
N ASP A 168 -17.44 11.13 -12.38
CA ASP A 168 -16.72 12.11 -11.56
C ASP A 168 -17.13 12.08 -10.08
#